data_AF-A0A920ICX1-F1
#
_entry.id   AF-A0A920ICX1-F1
#
_cell.length_a   1.000
_cell.length_b   1.000
_cell.length_c   1.000
_cell.angle_alpha   90.00
_cell.angle_beta   90.00
_cell.angle_gamma   90.00
#
_symmetry.space_group_name_H-M   'P 1'
#
loop_
_entity.id
_entity.type
_entity.pdbx_description
1 polymer ?
#
loop_
_entity_poly.entity_id
_entity_poly.type
_entity_poly.pdbx_seq_one_letter_code
_entity_poly.pdbx_strand_id
1 'polypeptide(L)'
;MPLFDRGLIVVTDECIKDDGADWPKLTWILDARNEQNLVPISTLPLPPVEEYIQKGGRFGSHNVHENRPGPSFHSEEIIIGCFFNAGIRVYDIKNPYQPETIAYFVPEGPENSRVPSIQMNEVYADENGIIYAGDRWAGGLYILEMDI
;
A
#
# COMPACT_ATOMS: atom_id res chain seq x y z
N MET A 1 -6.56 -3.64 -7.94
CA MET A 1 -7.86 -3.86 -7.26
C MET A 1 -8.94 -3.01 -7.92
N PRO A 2 -10.04 -3.61 -8.44
CA PRO A 2 -11.18 -2.86 -8.95
C PRO A 2 -12.05 -2.27 -7.82
N LEU A 3 -12.64 -1.10 -8.09
CA LEU A 3 -13.59 -0.38 -7.25
C LEU A 3 -14.86 -0.17 -8.08
N PHE A 4 -15.74 -1.17 -8.07
CA PHE A 4 -16.79 -1.33 -9.08
C PHE A 4 -17.84 -0.22 -9.01
N ASP A 5 -18.24 0.19 -7.81
CA ASP A 5 -19.29 1.19 -7.61
C ASP A 5 -18.84 2.59 -8.06
N ARG A 6 -17.52 2.78 -8.15
CA ARG A 6 -16.91 4.06 -8.55
C ARG A 6 -16.38 4.04 -9.98
N GLY A 7 -16.35 2.88 -10.63
CA GLY A 7 -15.71 2.71 -11.94
C GLY A 7 -14.23 3.07 -11.90
N LEU A 8 -13.53 2.72 -10.81
CA LEU A 8 -12.09 3.00 -10.62
C LEU A 8 -11.29 1.70 -10.52
N ILE A 9 -9.99 1.78 -10.79
CA ILE A 9 -9.03 0.70 -10.54
C ILE A 9 -7.82 1.27 -9.81
N VAL A 10 -7.43 0.60 -8.72
CA VAL A 10 -6.17 0.82 -8.01
C VAL A 10 -5.09 -0.09 -8.60
N VAL A 11 -3.99 0.48 -9.08
CA VAL A 11 -2.89 -0.25 -9.75
C VAL A 11 -1.56 0.05 -9.09
N THR A 12 -0.84 -0.98 -8.65
CA THR A 12 0.50 -0.83 -8.07
C THR A 12 1.59 -1.01 -9.14
N ASP A 13 2.57 -0.11 -9.21
CA ASP A 13 3.71 -0.17 -10.15
C ASP A 13 4.93 -0.93 -9.58
N GLU A 14 4.71 -1.80 -8.59
CA GLU A 14 5.70 -2.53 -7.77
C GLU A 14 7.17 -2.04 -7.81
N CYS A 15 7.63 -1.44 -6.70
CA CYS A 15 9.02 -1.51 -6.23
C CYS A 15 9.78 -2.73 -6.72
N ILE A 16 10.83 -2.72 -7.56
CA ILE A 16 11.68 -3.90 -7.88
C ILE A 16 13.17 -3.72 -7.63
N LYS A 17 13.61 -2.52 -7.23
CA LYS A 17 15.02 -2.26 -6.89
C LYS A 17 15.16 -1.78 -5.45
N ASP A 18 16.32 -2.10 -4.87
CA ASP A 18 16.71 -1.58 -3.56
C ASP A 18 17.22 -0.13 -3.68
N ASP A 19 17.27 0.56 -2.55
CA ASP A 19 17.95 1.85 -2.36
C ASP A 19 17.48 2.95 -3.33
N GLY A 20 16.20 2.86 -3.73
CA GLY A 20 15.52 3.84 -4.58
C GLY A 20 15.98 3.86 -6.04
N ALA A 21 16.67 2.82 -6.52
CA ALA A 21 17.20 2.83 -7.90
C ALA A 21 16.13 2.83 -9.00
N ASP A 22 14.87 2.52 -8.68
CA ASP A 22 13.72 2.61 -9.59
C ASP A 22 12.63 3.58 -9.10
N TRP A 23 12.96 4.46 -8.15
CA TRP A 23 12.05 5.50 -7.68
C TRP A 23 11.72 6.52 -8.81
N PRO A 24 10.48 7.02 -8.92
CA PRO A 24 9.32 6.76 -8.07
C PRO A 24 8.51 5.54 -8.50
N LYS A 25 7.98 4.83 -7.50
CA LYS A 25 7.17 3.62 -7.67
C LYS A 25 5.84 3.78 -6.95
N LEU A 26 4.81 4.05 -7.74
CA LEU A 26 3.56 4.64 -7.27
C LEU A 26 2.40 3.63 -7.29
N THR A 27 1.38 3.94 -6.51
CA THR A 27 0.05 3.32 -6.68
C THR A 27 -0.84 4.32 -7.40
N TRP A 28 -1.40 3.91 -8.52
CA TRP A 28 -2.21 4.73 -9.42
C TRP A 28 -3.70 4.51 -9.18
N ILE A 29 -4.47 5.59 -9.31
CA ILE A 29 -5.93 5.54 -9.44
C ILE A 29 -6.27 5.78 -10.90
N LEU A 30 -6.92 4.79 -11.52
CA LEU A 30 -7.36 4.83 -12.90
C LEU A 30 -8.87 4.98 -12.94
N ASP A 31 -9.38 5.88 -13.78
CA ASP A 31 -10.76 5.88 -14.22
C ASP A 31 -10.96 4.74 -15.23
N ALA A 32 -11.86 3.84 -14.90
CA ALA A 32 -12.19 2.64 -15.64
C ALA A 32 -13.66 2.59 -16.08
N ARG A 33 -14.37 3.73 -16.08
CA ARG A 33 -15.76 3.81 -16.58
C ARG A 33 -15.89 3.44 -18.06
N ASN A 34 -14.79 3.54 -18.81
CA ASN A 34 -14.62 2.95 -20.13
C ASN A 34 -13.44 1.98 -20.11
N GLU A 35 -13.71 0.68 -20.02
CA GLU A 35 -12.67 -0.36 -19.93
C GLU A 35 -11.74 -0.42 -21.15
N GLN A 36 -12.19 0.09 -22.31
CA GLN A 36 -11.36 0.17 -23.52
C GLN A 36 -10.40 1.37 -23.50
N ASN A 37 -10.56 2.29 -22.55
CA ASN A 37 -9.75 3.49 -22.42
C ASN A 37 -9.59 3.88 -20.95
N LEU A 38 -8.68 3.18 -20.25
CA LEU A 38 -8.33 3.50 -18.87
C LEU A 38 -7.52 4.80 -18.80
N VAL A 39 -7.90 5.70 -17.89
CA VAL A 39 -7.24 7.00 -17.74
C VAL A 39 -6.67 7.13 -16.32
N PRO A 40 -5.35 7.27 -16.15
CA PRO A 40 -4.78 7.61 -14.85
C PRO A 40 -5.26 9.00 -14.41
N ILE A 41 -5.85 9.11 -13.23
CA ILE A 41 -6.41 10.38 -12.72
C ILE A 41 -5.66 10.92 -11.50
N SER A 42 -5.00 10.05 -10.73
CA SER A 42 -4.17 10.44 -9.59
C SER A 42 -3.26 9.30 -9.14
N THR A 43 -2.48 9.56 -8.09
CA THR A 43 -1.66 8.56 -7.39
C THR A 43 -1.88 8.67 -5.89
N LEU A 44 -1.75 7.56 -5.17
CA LEU A 44 -1.68 7.61 -3.70
C LEU A 44 -0.42 8.36 -3.26
N PRO A 45 -0.49 9.25 -2.26
CA PRO A 45 0.68 9.96 -1.75
C PRO A 45 1.80 9.00 -1.37
N LEU A 46 2.97 9.25 -1.94
CA LEU A 46 4.17 8.50 -1.58
C LEU A 46 4.70 9.01 -0.22
N PRO A 47 5.19 8.12 0.66
CA PRO A 47 5.87 8.55 1.89
C PRO A 47 7.10 9.42 1.60
N PRO A 48 7.57 10.24 2.57
CA PRO A 48 8.72 11.15 2.38
C PRO A 48 9.98 10.43 1.88
N VAL A 49 10.40 10.73 0.66
CA VAL A 49 11.47 10.01 -0.04
C VAL A 49 12.79 10.13 0.70
N GLU A 50 13.08 11.33 1.20
CA GLU A 50 14.30 11.67 1.92
C GLU A 50 14.46 10.85 3.20
N GLU A 51 13.33 10.39 3.79
CA GLU A 51 13.33 9.57 4.99
C GLU A 51 13.58 8.09 4.68
N TYR A 52 12.99 7.56 3.60
CA TYR A 52 12.94 6.12 3.36
C TYR A 52 13.96 5.60 2.34
N ILE A 53 14.40 6.42 1.38
CA ILE A 53 15.29 5.96 0.32
C ILE A 53 16.65 5.50 0.85
N GLN A 54 17.09 6.02 2.01
CA GLN A 54 18.37 5.68 2.66
C GLN A 54 18.23 4.63 3.78
N LYS A 55 17.02 4.14 4.09
CA LYS A 55 16.81 3.12 5.14
C LYS A 55 17.19 1.70 4.70
N GLY A 56 17.61 1.52 3.44
CA GLY A 56 17.94 0.23 2.85
C GLY A 56 16.71 -0.54 2.37
N GLY A 57 16.93 -1.48 1.45
CA GLY A 57 15.87 -2.31 0.85
C GLY A 57 15.01 -1.56 -0.16
N ARG A 58 13.87 -2.14 -0.53
CA ARG A 58 12.93 -1.54 -1.50
C ARG A 58 12.16 -0.39 -0.84
N PHE A 59 11.88 0.65 -1.62
CA PHE A 59 11.06 1.80 -1.25
C PHE A 59 10.09 2.14 -2.38
N GLY A 60 8.79 2.04 -2.11
CA GLY A 60 7.74 2.34 -3.08
C GLY A 60 6.53 1.42 -2.93
N SER A 61 5.55 1.60 -3.80
CA SER A 61 4.35 0.76 -3.88
C SER A 61 4.70 -0.71 -4.04
N HIS A 62 3.95 -1.60 -3.39
CA HIS A 62 4.04 -3.05 -3.60
C HIS A 62 2.65 -3.66 -3.84
N ASN A 63 1.97 -4.01 -2.76
CA ASN A 63 0.68 -4.69 -2.77
C ASN A 63 -0.36 -3.83 -2.03
N VAL A 64 -1.64 -4.07 -2.29
CA VAL A 64 -2.77 -3.50 -1.56
C VAL A 64 -3.68 -4.61 -1.05
N HIS A 65 -4.40 -4.34 0.04
CA HIS A 65 -5.52 -5.19 0.43
C HIS A 65 -6.57 -5.15 -0.68
N GLU A 66 -7.05 -6.32 -1.10
CA GLU A 66 -8.07 -6.44 -2.14
C GLU A 66 -9.45 -6.69 -1.53
N ASN A 67 -10.49 -6.13 -2.14
CA ASN A 67 -11.91 -6.37 -1.85
C ASN A 67 -12.33 -7.83 -2.18
N ARG A 68 -11.78 -8.82 -1.47
CA ARG A 68 -11.95 -10.25 -1.72
C ARG A 68 -13.26 -10.78 -1.15
N PRO A 69 -13.94 -11.74 -1.81
CA PRO A 69 -15.10 -12.41 -1.22
C PRO A 69 -14.77 -13.09 0.13
N GLY A 70 -15.71 -13.05 1.08
CA GLY A 70 -15.57 -13.70 2.38
C GLY A 70 -15.44 -12.72 3.55
N PRO A 71 -14.97 -13.19 4.73
CA PRO A 71 -14.74 -12.36 5.93
C PRO A 71 -13.53 -11.44 5.73
N SER A 72 -13.70 -10.41 4.91
CA SER A 72 -12.66 -9.47 4.46
C SER A 72 -13.18 -8.05 4.63
N PHE A 73 -12.28 -7.12 4.92
CA PHE A 73 -12.58 -5.70 4.81
C PHE A 73 -12.93 -5.36 3.36
N HIS A 74 -13.95 -4.53 3.18
CA HIS A 74 -14.39 -4.02 1.88
C HIS A 74 -14.54 -2.51 1.94
N SER A 75 -13.92 -1.82 1.00
CA SER A 75 -14.13 -0.38 0.85
C SER A 75 -13.95 0.10 -0.58
N GLU A 76 -14.75 1.09 -0.95
CA GLU A 76 -14.64 1.84 -2.20
C GLU A 76 -13.88 3.17 -2.01
N GLU A 77 -13.57 3.52 -0.75
CA GLU A 77 -12.97 4.81 -0.36
C GLU A 77 -11.67 4.65 0.43
N ILE A 78 -11.47 3.54 1.14
CA ILE A 78 -10.28 3.31 1.96
C ILE A 78 -9.38 2.28 1.30
N ILE A 79 -8.14 2.67 1.02
CA ILE A 79 -7.12 1.81 0.43
C ILE A 79 -6.03 1.54 1.45
N ILE A 80 -5.73 0.26 1.68
CA ILE A 80 -4.66 -0.19 2.57
C ILE A 80 -3.55 -0.78 1.71
N GLY A 81 -2.33 -0.25 1.82
CA GLY A 81 -1.21 -0.62 0.95
C GLY A 81 0.09 -0.89 1.71
N CYS A 82 0.89 -1.80 1.15
CA CYS A 82 2.26 -2.08 1.53
C CYS A 82 3.24 -1.23 0.72
N PHE A 83 4.14 -0.55 1.41
CA PHE A 83 5.16 0.31 0.83
C PHE A 83 6.59 -0.10 1.26
N PHE A 84 6.86 -1.40 1.36
CA PHE A 84 8.16 -1.96 1.78
C PHE A 84 8.72 -1.32 3.06
N ASN A 85 9.85 -0.61 2.98
CA ASN A 85 10.47 0.07 4.12
C ASN A 85 9.68 1.25 4.66
N ALA A 86 8.65 1.68 3.93
CA ALA A 86 7.69 2.65 4.39
C ALA A 86 6.42 2.03 4.98
N GLY A 87 6.42 0.70 5.22
CA GLY A 87 5.43 0.01 6.05
C GLY A 87 4.04 -0.10 5.43
N ILE A 88 3.02 -0.11 6.29
CA ILE A 88 1.61 -0.06 5.90
C ILE A 88 1.14 1.40 5.82
N ARG A 89 0.36 1.70 4.78
CA ARG A 89 -0.25 3.01 4.55
C ARG A 89 -1.75 2.84 4.32
N VAL A 90 -2.52 3.76 4.89
CA VAL A 90 -3.98 3.82 4.71
C VAL A 90 -4.32 5.14 4.05
N TYR A 91 -5.14 5.09 3.01
CA TYR A 91 -5.50 6.22 2.19
C TYR A 91 -7.01 6.39 2.09
N ASP A 92 -7.49 7.63 2.20
CA ASP A 92 -8.85 8.02 1.79
C ASP A 92 -8.80 8.50 0.33
N ILE A 93 -9.64 7.90 -0.51
CA ILE A 93 -9.81 8.24 -1.93
C ILE A 93 -11.23 8.72 -2.26
N LYS A 94 -12.00 9.19 -1.26
CA LYS A 94 -13.34 9.79 -1.44
C LYS A 94 -13.31 10.85 -2.54
N ASN A 95 -12.30 11.71 -2.56
CA ASN A 95 -11.91 12.47 -3.74
C ASN A 95 -10.83 11.70 -4.52
N PRO A 96 -11.16 11.05 -5.66
CA PRO A 96 -10.20 10.22 -6.37
C PRO A 96 -9.16 11.05 -7.13
N TYR A 97 -9.33 12.37 -7.23
CA TYR A 97 -8.34 13.28 -7.83
C TYR A 97 -7.34 13.82 -6.82
N GLN A 98 -7.60 13.64 -5.52
CA GLN A 98 -6.73 14.07 -4.43
C GLN A 98 -6.77 13.04 -3.29
N PRO A 99 -6.18 11.84 -3.48
CA PRO A 99 -6.03 10.88 -2.40
C PRO A 99 -5.24 11.45 -1.23
N GLU A 100 -5.62 11.08 0.00
CA GLU A 100 -4.99 11.54 1.24
C GLU A 100 -4.51 10.37 2.08
N THR A 101 -3.31 10.46 2.67
CA THR A 101 -2.86 9.48 3.67
C THR A 101 -3.48 9.80 5.01
N ILE A 102 -4.27 8.87 5.56
CA ILE A 102 -4.99 9.05 6.81
C ILE A 102 -4.38 8.29 7.99
N ALA A 103 -3.61 7.23 7.71
CA ALA A 103 -2.87 6.50 8.73
C ALA A 103 -1.64 5.79 8.14
N TYR A 104 -0.69 5.44 9.00
CA TYR A 104 0.44 4.59 8.63
C TYR A 104 0.99 3.83 9.84
N PHE A 105 1.66 2.72 9.56
CA PHE A 105 2.41 1.95 10.54
C PHE A 105 3.74 1.50 9.94
N VAL A 106 4.84 1.85 10.62
CA VAL A 106 6.20 1.45 10.24
C VAL A 106 6.88 0.92 11.49
N PRO A 107 7.04 -0.41 11.65
CA PRO A 107 7.80 -0.96 12.75
C PRO A 107 9.30 -0.74 12.54
N GLU A 108 10.08 -0.97 13.59
CA GLU A 108 11.54 -1.02 13.48
C GLU A 108 11.97 -2.15 12.53
N GLY A 109 13.19 -2.01 11.98
CA GLY A 109 13.78 -3.05 11.16
C GLY A 109 14.01 -4.33 11.97
N PRO A 110 13.62 -5.51 11.44
CA PRO A 110 13.73 -6.74 12.20
C PRO A 110 15.19 -7.18 12.41
N GLU A 111 15.47 -7.73 13.59
CA GLU A 111 16.76 -8.35 13.86
C GLU A 111 17.03 -9.52 12.90
N ASN A 112 18.29 -9.74 12.53
CA ASN A 112 18.72 -10.80 11.61
C ASN A 112 18.08 -10.74 10.21
N SER A 113 17.58 -9.58 9.79
CA SER A 113 17.09 -9.34 8.44
C SER A 113 18.22 -9.15 7.42
N ARG A 114 17.93 -9.43 6.15
CA ARG A 114 18.86 -9.20 5.03
C ARG A 114 19.12 -7.70 4.78
N VAL A 115 18.15 -6.86 5.11
CA VAL A 115 18.23 -5.40 4.99
C VAL A 115 17.85 -4.77 6.33
N PRO A 116 18.39 -3.58 6.68
CA PRO A 116 18.21 -3.00 8.01
C PRO A 116 16.81 -2.41 8.25
N SER A 117 15.99 -2.27 7.21
CA SER A 117 14.62 -1.77 7.31
C SER A 117 13.60 -2.92 7.30
N ILE A 118 12.39 -2.62 7.78
CA ILE A 118 11.22 -3.44 7.49
C ILE A 118 11.02 -3.54 5.96
N GLN A 119 10.46 -4.63 5.48
CA GLN A 119 10.10 -4.83 4.08
C GLN A 119 8.67 -5.40 4.04
N MET A 120 7.71 -4.53 4.40
CA MET A 120 6.30 -4.91 4.44
C MET A 120 5.83 -5.25 3.03
N ASN A 121 5.42 -6.51 2.85
CA ASN A 121 5.21 -7.12 1.55
C ASN A 121 3.75 -7.52 1.36
N GLU A 122 3.09 -7.96 2.43
CA GLU A 122 1.70 -8.42 2.39
C GLU A 122 0.83 -7.66 3.36
N VAL A 123 -0.42 -7.42 2.96
CA VAL A 123 -1.45 -6.86 3.82
C VAL A 123 -2.78 -7.52 3.52
N TYR A 124 -3.46 -7.92 4.58
CA TYR A 124 -4.84 -8.39 4.56
C TYR A 124 -5.59 -7.70 5.68
N ALA A 125 -6.81 -7.23 5.43
CA ALA A 125 -7.69 -6.71 6.45
C ALA A 125 -8.96 -7.55 6.52
N ASP A 126 -9.36 -7.98 7.72
CA ASP A 126 -10.60 -8.73 7.93
C ASP A 126 -11.81 -7.81 8.15
N GLU A 127 -13.00 -8.39 8.20
CA GLU A 127 -14.27 -7.68 8.37
C GLU A 127 -14.41 -6.95 9.71
N ASN A 128 -13.54 -7.23 10.68
CA ASN A 128 -13.50 -6.57 11.99
C ASN A 128 -12.51 -5.40 12.01
N GLY A 129 -11.89 -5.06 10.87
CA GLY A 129 -10.89 -4.00 10.81
C GLY A 129 -9.53 -4.41 11.37
N ILE A 130 -9.26 -5.72 11.51
CA ILE A 130 -7.96 -6.22 11.91
C ILE A 130 -7.07 -6.39 10.67
N ILE A 131 -5.92 -5.73 10.70
CA ILE A 131 -4.93 -5.74 9.63
C ILE A 131 -3.81 -6.74 9.98
N TYR A 132 -3.54 -7.65 9.07
CA TYR A 132 -2.49 -8.65 9.09
C TYR A 132 -1.40 -8.23 8.09
N ALA A 133 -0.28 -7.73 8.59
CA ALA A 133 0.80 -7.17 7.79
C ALA A 133 2.06 -8.05 7.89
N GLY A 134 2.56 -8.51 6.74
CA GLY A 134 3.68 -9.45 6.68
C GLY A 134 4.97 -8.82 6.16
N ASP A 135 6.07 -9.01 6.90
CA ASP A 135 7.43 -8.73 6.43
C ASP A 135 7.98 -9.90 5.62
N ARG A 136 8.63 -9.62 4.47
CA ARG A 136 9.19 -10.67 3.60
C ARG A 136 10.48 -11.31 4.10
N TRP A 137 11.11 -10.75 5.14
CA TRP A 137 12.41 -11.20 5.62
C TRP A 137 12.31 -11.84 7.01
N ALA A 138 12.47 -11.06 8.07
CA ALA A 138 12.61 -11.55 9.44
C ALA A 138 11.59 -10.95 10.41
N GLY A 139 10.76 -10.00 9.96
CA GLY A 139 9.78 -9.31 10.82
C GLY A 139 8.53 -10.12 11.14
N GLY A 140 8.26 -11.21 10.41
CA GLY A 140 7.11 -12.05 10.65
C GLY A 140 5.77 -11.36 10.37
N LEU A 141 4.79 -11.57 11.24
CA LEU A 141 3.42 -11.07 11.11
C LEU A 141 3.12 -10.02 12.19
N TYR A 142 2.63 -8.87 11.75
CA TYR A 142 2.12 -7.79 12.59
C TYR A 142 0.59 -7.77 12.51
N ILE A 143 -0.06 -7.65 13.67
CA ILE A 143 -1.53 -7.57 13.76
C ILE A 143 -1.86 -6.19 14.31
N LEU A 144 -2.62 -5.42 13.56
CA LEU A 144 -3.02 -4.05 13.88
C LEU A 144 -4.54 -3.97 13.91
N GLU A 145 -5.09 -3.05 14.69
CA GLU A 145 -6.51 -2.71 14.67
C GLU A 145 -6.67 -1.33 14.04
N MET A 146 -7.68 -1.19 13.18
CA MET A 146 -7.96 0.05 12.49
C MET A 146 -9.05 0.83 13.25
N ASP A 147 -8.70 2.00 13.78
CA ASP A 147 -9.62 2.93 14.45
C ASP A 147 -9.87 4.13 13.52
N ILE A 148 -10.74 3.94 12.51
CA ILE A 148 -11.12 4.96 11.51
C ILE A 148 -12.62 5.02 11.30
#